data_AF-A0A4Q7NPF1-F1
#
_entry.id   AF-A0A4Q7NPF1-F1
#
_cell.length_a   1.000
_cell.length_b   1.000
_cell.length_c   1.000
_cell.angle_alpha   90.00
_cell.angle_beta   90.00
_cell.angle_gamma   90.00
#
_symmetry.space_group_name_H-M   'P 1'
#
loop_
_entity.id
_entity.type
_entity.pdbx_description
1 polymer ?
#
loop_
_entity_poly.entity_id
_entity_poly.type
_entity_poly.pdbx_seq_one_letter_code
_entity_poly.pdbx_strand_id
1 'polypeptide(L)'
;MNPDLVLLGDELQTAVSRSLTTRGVVTRRSRRLRSRGTLVAGVATAVVVAGAGSAAAYALLGSGDVATGLPAANVWFAGVQPVCTSTGDSTFRCTVEGGLRSTAVSDWTGTIEPFTGKDERIAGGCRSQDAKGTVWVCYSGQKAVDEQLIGQDFLGEYAPEPGVG
;
A
#
# COMPACT_ATOMS: atom_id res chain seq x y z
N MET A 1 3.37 -12.83 33.68
CA MET A 1 4.05 -11.68 33.04
C MET A 1 5.50 -12.07 32.89
N ASN A 2 6.00 -12.19 31.65
CA ASN A 2 7.28 -12.83 31.34
C ASN A 2 8.40 -11.77 31.37
N PRO A 3 9.41 -11.88 32.27
CA PRO A 3 10.41 -10.83 32.51
C PRO A 3 11.36 -10.55 31.34
N ASP A 4 11.44 -11.45 30.34
CA ASP A 4 12.35 -11.32 29.20
C ASP A 4 11.96 -10.20 28.22
N LEU A 5 10.70 -9.78 28.18
CA LEU A 5 10.25 -8.72 27.27
C LEU A 5 10.61 -7.31 27.76
N VAL A 6 10.84 -7.14 29.06
CA VAL A 6 11.21 -5.85 29.66
C VAL A 6 12.68 -5.52 29.36
N LEU A 7 13.54 -6.54 29.37
CA LEU A 7 14.98 -6.39 29.06
C LEU A 7 15.25 -6.01 27.59
N LEU A 8 14.44 -6.51 26.65
CA LEU A 8 14.56 -6.15 25.22
C LEU A 8 14.14 -4.69 24.94
N GLY A 9 13.22 -4.14 25.73
CA GLY A 9 12.78 -2.74 25.60
C GLY A 9 13.87 -1.73 25.97
N ASP A 10 14.61 -2.00 27.05
CA ASP A 10 15.64 -1.09 27.56
C ASP A 10 16.92 -1.06 26.70
N GLU A 11 17.30 -2.19 26.08
CA GLU A 11 18.44 -2.21 25.15
C GLU A 11 18.16 -1.42 23.86
N LEU A 12 16.91 -1.45 23.36
CA LEU A 12 16.50 -0.68 22.19
C LEU A 12 16.48 0.84 22.48
N GLN A 13 15.98 1.27 23.64
CA GLN A 13 15.97 2.69 24.02
C GLN A 13 17.39 3.24 24.23
N THR A 14 18.32 2.42 24.73
CA THR A 14 19.73 2.80 24.92
C THR A 14 20.46 3.00 23.59
N ALA A 15 20.18 2.17 22.58
CA ALA A 15 20.79 2.26 21.26
C ALA A 15 20.29 3.49 20.45
N VAL A 16 19.00 3.81 20.54
CA VAL A 16 18.39 4.96 19.86
C VAL A 16 18.92 6.29 20.42
N SER A 17 19.08 6.38 21.74
CA SER A 17 19.53 7.61 22.42
C SER A 17 20.98 7.99 22.08
N ARG A 18 21.86 7.00 21.85
CA ARG A 18 23.25 7.24 21.40
C ARG A 18 23.34 7.74 19.96
N SER A 19 22.35 7.43 19.12
CA SER A 19 22.36 7.83 17.70
C SER A 19 21.85 9.26 17.47
N LEU A 20 21.09 9.81 18.42
CA LEU A 20 20.55 11.17 18.32
C LEU A 20 21.57 12.25 18.75
N THR A 21 22.57 11.90 19.55
CA THR A 21 23.57 12.86 20.09
C THR A 21 24.78 13.06 19.18
N THR A 22 24.97 12.25 18.14
CA THR A 22 26.16 12.32 17.25
C THR A 22 25.98 13.16 16.00
N ARG A 23 24.80 13.73 15.71
CA ARG A 23 24.59 14.62 14.56
C ARG A 23 24.80 16.10 14.93
N GLY A 24 25.99 16.42 15.42
CA GLY A 24 26.53 17.77 15.46
C GLY A 24 27.37 18.03 14.20
N VAL A 25 26.96 19.01 13.41
CA VAL A 25 27.52 19.46 12.13
C VAL A 25 29.05 19.63 12.18
N VAL A 26 29.79 18.99 11.27
CA VAL A 26 31.18 19.37 10.94
C VAL A 26 31.31 19.56 9.43
N THR A 27 31.09 20.80 8.98
CA THR A 27 31.69 21.29 7.74
C THR A 27 33.11 21.78 8.04
N ARG A 28 34.16 21.14 7.51
CA ARG A 28 35.46 21.80 7.36
C ARG A 28 36.28 21.27 6.18
N ARG A 29 36.55 22.19 5.26
CA ARG A 29 37.60 22.15 4.24
C ARG A 29 38.98 21.88 4.86
N SER A 30 39.81 21.21 4.05
CA SER A 30 41.22 21.52 3.77
C SER A 30 42.29 20.51 4.19
N ARG A 31 43.20 20.34 3.21
CA ARG A 31 44.63 20.01 3.27
C ARG A 31 45.05 18.54 3.33
N ARG A 32 45.63 18.15 2.19
CA ARG A 32 46.93 17.46 2.02
C ARG A 32 47.32 16.53 3.16
N LEU A 33 47.44 15.25 2.85
CA LEU A 33 48.63 14.45 3.19
C LEU A 33 48.66 13.22 2.26
N ARG A 34 49.70 13.16 1.44
CA ARG A 34 50.15 11.92 0.79
C ARG A 34 50.54 10.95 1.91
N SER A 35 49.85 9.83 2.04
CA SER A 35 50.47 8.62 2.57
C SER A 35 49.87 7.40 1.90
N ARG A 36 50.76 6.44 1.64
CA ARG A 36 50.52 5.16 0.98
C ARG A 36 49.77 4.27 1.97
N GLY A 37 48.69 3.62 1.53
CA GLY A 37 47.96 2.69 2.38
C GLY A 37 46.82 2.01 1.63
N THR A 38 47.13 0.81 1.12
CA THR A 38 46.28 -0.40 1.05
C THR A 38 44.77 -0.28 0.82
N LEU A 39 44.38 -0.91 -0.30
CA LEU A 39 43.05 -1.41 -0.66
C LEU A 39 42.23 -1.94 0.52
N VAL A 40 40.99 -1.46 0.62
CA VAL A 40 39.84 -2.28 1.06
C VAL A 40 38.64 -1.85 0.22
N ALA A 41 38.25 -2.68 -0.75
CA ALA A 41 36.97 -2.55 -1.43
C ALA A 41 35.88 -2.93 -0.42
N GLY A 42 35.25 -1.92 0.18
CA GLY A 42 34.10 -2.13 1.06
C GLY A 42 32.90 -2.58 0.24
N VAL A 43 32.47 -3.81 0.45
CA VAL A 43 31.16 -4.30 -0.01
C VAL A 43 30.12 -3.54 0.79
N ALA A 44 29.52 -2.52 0.18
CA ALA A 44 28.37 -1.84 0.76
C ALA A 44 27.15 -2.77 0.64
N THR A 45 26.89 -3.56 1.68
CA THR A 45 25.61 -4.22 1.86
C THR A 45 24.56 -3.14 2.13
N ALA A 46 23.85 -2.76 1.06
CA ALA A 46 22.67 -1.92 1.17
C ALA A 46 21.59 -2.71 1.94
N VAL A 47 21.49 -2.46 3.25
CA VAL A 47 20.34 -2.88 4.04
C VAL A 47 19.18 -1.99 3.61
N VAL A 48 18.34 -2.53 2.72
CA VAL A 48 17.05 -1.93 2.40
C VAL A 48 16.21 -2.02 3.65
N VAL A 49 16.07 -0.89 4.36
CA VAL A 49 15.09 -0.75 5.43
C VAL A 49 13.73 -0.77 4.75
N ALA A 50 13.08 -1.94 4.75
CA ALA A 50 11.71 -2.13 4.29
C ALA A 50 10.75 -1.45 5.29
N GLY A 51 10.67 -0.13 5.23
CA GLY A 51 9.61 0.65 5.85
C GLY A 51 8.72 1.20 4.74
N ALA A 52 7.43 0.81 4.74
CA ALA A 52 6.39 1.30 3.82
C ALA A 52 6.76 1.24 2.31
N GLY A 53 7.10 0.05 1.81
CA GLY A 53 7.43 -0.16 0.40
C GLY A 53 6.48 -1.12 -0.30
N SER A 54 5.38 -0.64 -0.89
CA SER A 54 4.69 -1.38 -1.95
C SER A 54 3.83 -0.56 -2.92
N ALA A 55 3.70 0.77 -2.77
CA ALA A 55 2.91 1.58 -3.71
C ALA A 55 3.31 1.39 -5.19
N ALA A 56 4.61 1.18 -5.45
CA ALA A 56 5.13 0.92 -6.79
C ALA A 56 4.76 -0.46 -7.35
N ALA A 57 4.49 -1.46 -6.49
CA ALA A 57 4.12 -2.81 -6.94
C ALA A 57 2.70 -2.84 -7.54
N TYR A 58 1.80 -2.01 -7.03
CA TYR A 58 0.40 -1.99 -7.46
C TYR A 58 0.16 -1.21 -8.77
N ALA A 59 1.17 -0.50 -9.28
CA ALA A 59 1.13 0.14 -10.59
C ALA A 59 1.15 -0.87 -11.76
N LEU A 60 1.51 -2.13 -11.50
CA LEU A 60 1.60 -3.20 -12.50
C LEU A 60 0.41 -4.17 -12.48
N LEU A 61 -0.63 -3.87 -11.70
CA LEU A 61 -1.81 -4.75 -11.62
C LEU A 61 -2.51 -4.86 -12.98
N GLY A 62 -2.91 -6.08 -13.31
CA GLY A 62 -3.74 -6.35 -14.47
C GLY A 62 -5.23 -6.29 -14.13
N SER A 63 -6.08 -6.23 -15.15
CA SER A 63 -7.53 -6.18 -14.98
C SER A 63 -8.07 -7.39 -14.19
N GLY A 64 -7.46 -8.58 -14.36
CA GLY A 64 -7.83 -9.78 -13.62
C GLY A 64 -7.53 -9.70 -12.12
N ASP A 65 -6.45 -9.01 -11.74
CA ASP A 65 -6.11 -8.80 -10.34
C ASP A 65 -7.15 -7.91 -9.65
N VAL A 66 -7.55 -6.81 -10.30
CA VAL A 66 -8.60 -5.91 -9.79
C VAL A 66 -9.95 -6.62 -9.69
N ALA A 67 -10.32 -7.41 -10.71
CA ALA A 67 -11.55 -8.19 -10.71
C ALA A 67 -11.62 -9.20 -9.55
N THR A 68 -10.47 -9.75 -9.14
CA THR A 68 -10.37 -10.70 -8.04
C THR A 68 -10.30 -10.00 -6.68
N GLY A 69 -9.63 -8.85 -6.61
CA GLY A 69 -9.44 -8.07 -5.39
C GLY A 69 -10.70 -7.41 -4.85
N LEU A 70 -11.65 -7.06 -5.73
CA LEU A 70 -12.92 -6.42 -5.33
C LEU A 70 -13.74 -7.28 -4.35
N PRO A 71 -14.12 -8.52 -4.68
CA PRO A 71 -14.85 -9.38 -3.75
C PRO A 71 -14.02 -9.84 -2.55
N ALA A 72 -12.69 -9.85 -2.66
CA ALA A 72 -11.81 -10.18 -1.54
C ALA A 72 -11.75 -9.07 -0.48
N ALA A 73 -12.00 -7.82 -0.88
CA ALA A 73 -11.90 -6.67 0.02
C ALA A 73 -13.23 -6.21 0.62
N ASN A 74 -14.39 -6.48 -0.01
CA ASN A 74 -15.68 -5.98 0.48
C ASN A 74 -16.82 -6.96 0.28
N VAL A 75 -17.65 -7.10 1.31
CA VAL A 75 -18.82 -8.01 1.30
C VAL A 75 -19.89 -7.62 0.29
N TRP A 76 -19.92 -6.36 -0.17
CA TRP A 76 -20.90 -5.89 -1.15
C TRP A 76 -20.77 -6.59 -2.50
N PHE A 77 -19.58 -7.09 -2.83
CA PHE A 77 -19.29 -7.87 -4.03
C PHE A 77 -19.40 -9.39 -3.79
N ALA A 78 -19.91 -9.82 -2.63
CA ALA A 78 -20.07 -11.25 -2.35
C ALA A 78 -21.03 -11.90 -3.36
N GLY A 79 -20.58 -13.01 -3.96
CA GLY A 79 -21.38 -13.78 -4.91
C GLY A 79 -21.49 -13.17 -6.32
N VAL A 80 -20.77 -12.08 -6.61
CA VAL A 80 -20.64 -11.54 -7.97
C VAL A 80 -19.18 -11.61 -8.44
N GLN A 81 -18.98 -11.72 -9.74
CA GLN A 81 -17.66 -11.69 -10.36
C GLN A 81 -17.56 -10.46 -11.27
N PRO A 82 -16.88 -9.39 -10.84
CA PRO A 82 -16.66 -8.24 -11.70
C PRO A 82 -15.83 -8.62 -12.94
N VAL A 83 -16.17 -8.02 -14.07
CA VAL A 83 -15.32 -8.06 -15.27
C VAL A 83 -14.65 -6.71 -15.42
N CYS A 84 -13.32 -6.69 -15.39
CA CYS A 84 -12.55 -5.46 -15.47
C CYS A 84 -11.76 -5.37 -16.78
N THR A 85 -11.62 -4.15 -17.28
CA THR A 85 -10.79 -3.81 -18.43
C THR A 85 -9.89 -2.65 -18.06
N SER A 86 -8.60 -2.72 -18.40
CA SER A 86 -7.69 -1.60 -18.22
C SER A 86 -8.02 -0.51 -19.22
N THR A 87 -8.05 0.73 -18.75
CA THR A 87 -8.17 1.93 -19.58
C THR A 87 -6.86 2.72 -19.61
N GLY A 88 -5.75 2.11 -19.19
CA GLY A 88 -4.43 2.74 -19.09
C GLY A 88 -4.17 3.39 -17.73
N ASP A 89 -2.91 3.76 -17.46
CA ASP A 89 -2.47 4.53 -16.29
C ASP A 89 -3.05 4.02 -14.97
N SER A 90 -2.88 2.72 -14.66
CA SER A 90 -3.40 2.11 -13.42
C SER A 90 -4.91 2.30 -13.22
N THR A 91 -5.67 2.48 -14.30
CA THR A 91 -7.11 2.71 -14.30
C THR A 91 -7.84 1.54 -14.95
N PHE A 92 -8.97 1.18 -14.37
CA PHE A 92 -9.77 0.06 -14.80
C PHE A 92 -11.24 0.43 -14.79
N ARG A 93 -11.97 -0.02 -15.82
CA ARG A 93 -13.42 -0.02 -15.81
C ARG A 93 -13.89 -1.43 -15.50
N CYS A 94 -14.60 -1.56 -14.39
CA CYS A 94 -15.17 -2.82 -13.94
C CYS A 94 -16.69 -2.80 -14.09
N THR A 95 -17.26 -3.93 -14.49
CA THR A 95 -18.71 -4.12 -14.59
C THR A 95 -19.17 -5.30 -13.76
N VAL A 96 -20.29 -5.14 -13.07
CA VAL A 96 -20.95 -6.20 -12.31
C VAL A 96 -22.29 -6.51 -12.95
N GLU A 97 -22.46 -7.73 -13.45
CA GLU A 97 -23.71 -8.16 -14.06
C GLU A 97 -24.85 -8.13 -13.03
N GLY A 98 -25.98 -7.52 -13.40
CA GLY A 98 -27.14 -7.39 -12.51
C GLY A 98 -27.01 -6.38 -11.37
N GLY A 99 -25.81 -5.81 -11.16
CA GLY A 99 -25.52 -4.81 -10.12
C GLY A 99 -25.32 -5.39 -8.73
N LEU A 100 -25.02 -4.53 -7.77
CA LEU A 100 -24.89 -4.92 -6.37
C LEU A 100 -26.24 -4.92 -5.67
N ARG A 101 -26.47 -5.95 -4.83
CA ARG A 101 -27.68 -6.09 -4.05
C ARG A 101 -27.40 -5.69 -2.61
N SER A 102 -28.11 -4.69 -2.12
CA SER A 102 -28.05 -4.29 -0.71
C SER A 102 -29.43 -3.83 -0.24
N THR A 103 -29.73 -4.12 1.03
CA THR A 103 -30.88 -3.54 1.73
C THR A 103 -30.53 -2.24 2.45
N ALA A 104 -29.23 -1.94 2.61
CA ALA A 104 -28.72 -0.75 3.28
C ALA A 104 -28.41 0.39 2.30
N VAL A 105 -28.03 0.06 1.06
CA VAL A 105 -27.67 1.02 0.01
C VAL A 105 -28.63 0.85 -1.16
N SER A 106 -29.41 1.90 -1.45
CA SER A 106 -30.36 1.93 -2.56
C SER A 106 -29.83 2.64 -3.81
N ASP A 107 -28.78 3.46 -3.66
CA ASP A 107 -28.09 4.16 -4.72
C ASP A 107 -26.59 4.08 -4.47
N TRP A 108 -25.89 3.37 -5.35
CA TRP A 108 -24.44 3.17 -5.27
C TRP A 108 -23.65 4.32 -5.89
N THR A 109 -24.29 5.32 -6.50
CA THR A 109 -23.58 6.35 -7.28
C THR A 109 -22.56 7.07 -6.40
N GLY A 110 -21.29 7.05 -6.81
CA GLY A 110 -20.21 7.71 -6.08
C GLY A 110 -19.70 6.95 -4.85
N THR A 111 -20.31 5.82 -4.46
CA THR A 111 -19.79 4.96 -3.39
C THR A 111 -18.39 4.48 -3.74
N ILE A 112 -17.53 4.45 -2.73
CA ILE A 112 -16.12 4.09 -2.86
C ILE A 112 -15.86 2.80 -2.09
N GLU A 113 -15.24 1.84 -2.75
CA GLU A 113 -14.91 0.54 -2.17
C GLU A 113 -13.43 0.22 -2.48
N PRO A 114 -12.61 -0.14 -1.49
CA PRO A 114 -11.23 -0.54 -1.74
C PRO A 114 -11.16 -1.87 -2.48
N PHE A 115 -9.98 -2.27 -2.95
CA PHE A 115 -9.74 -3.65 -3.36
C PHE A 115 -8.36 -4.11 -2.91
N THR A 116 -8.20 -5.41 -2.73
CA THR A 116 -6.94 -6.02 -2.30
C THR A 116 -6.14 -6.57 -3.47
N GLY A 117 -4.82 -6.61 -3.30
CA GLY A 117 -3.92 -7.39 -4.15
C GLY A 117 -3.88 -8.85 -3.74
N LYS A 118 -3.12 -9.66 -4.48
CA LYS A 118 -2.90 -11.09 -4.18
C LYS A 118 -2.19 -11.34 -2.85
N ASP A 119 -1.52 -10.33 -2.33
CA ASP A 119 -0.84 -10.32 -1.03
C ASP A 119 -1.77 -9.97 0.13
N GLU A 120 -3.10 -9.91 -0.12
CA GLU A 120 -4.12 -9.55 0.87
C GLU A 120 -3.90 -8.15 1.43
N ARG A 121 -3.34 -7.25 0.62
CA ARG A 121 -3.13 -5.86 1.02
C ARG A 121 -3.93 -4.92 0.15
N ILE A 122 -4.38 -3.80 0.71
CA ILE A 122 -5.13 -2.78 -0.04
C ILE A 122 -4.27 -2.29 -1.19
N ALA A 123 -4.75 -2.50 -2.41
CA ALA A 123 -4.02 -2.21 -3.63
C ALA A 123 -4.60 -1.03 -4.42
N GLY A 124 -5.77 -0.52 -4.01
CA GLY A 124 -6.43 0.59 -4.67
C GLY A 124 -7.87 0.77 -4.20
N GLY A 125 -8.63 1.51 -4.99
CA GLY A 125 -10.05 1.75 -4.75
C GLY A 125 -10.86 1.91 -6.03
N CYS A 126 -12.17 1.74 -5.90
CA CYS A 126 -13.14 1.82 -6.97
C CYS A 126 -14.27 2.77 -6.59
N ARG A 127 -14.73 3.59 -7.54
CA ARG A 127 -15.93 4.42 -7.40
C ARG A 127 -17.02 3.96 -8.34
N SER A 128 -18.21 3.70 -7.82
CA SER A 128 -19.36 3.38 -8.64
C SER A 128 -19.83 4.60 -9.44
N GLN A 129 -20.24 4.35 -10.69
CA GLN A 129 -20.67 5.35 -11.65
C GLN A 129 -22.19 5.39 -11.81
N ASP A 130 -22.92 4.46 -11.19
CA ASP A 130 -24.37 4.37 -11.33
C ASP A 130 -25.04 3.84 -10.05
N ALA A 131 -26.35 4.07 -9.98
CA ALA A 131 -27.13 3.75 -8.80
C ALA A 131 -27.26 2.25 -8.51
N LYS A 132 -27.05 1.39 -9.50
CA LYS A 132 -27.14 -0.07 -9.35
C LYS A 132 -25.80 -0.69 -8.95
N GLY A 133 -24.71 0.06 -8.95
CA GLY A 133 -23.37 -0.48 -8.79
C GLY A 133 -22.98 -1.41 -9.95
N THR A 134 -23.49 -1.15 -11.16
CA THR A 134 -23.16 -1.99 -12.33
C THR A 134 -21.85 -1.58 -12.99
N VAL A 135 -21.42 -0.34 -12.84
CA VAL A 135 -20.19 0.21 -13.43
C VAL A 135 -19.34 0.86 -12.35
N TRP A 136 -18.08 0.49 -12.32
CA TRP A 136 -17.08 1.01 -11.39
C TRP A 136 -15.85 1.49 -12.15
N VAL A 137 -15.31 2.64 -11.73
CA VAL A 137 -13.99 3.11 -12.17
C VAL A 137 -13.03 2.89 -11.01
N CYS A 138 -11.99 2.12 -11.27
CA CYS A 138 -11.02 1.70 -10.28
C CYS A 138 -9.64 2.26 -10.61
N TYR A 139 -8.90 2.60 -9.57
CA TYR A 139 -7.51 3.02 -9.66
C TYR A 139 -6.66 2.15 -8.75
N SER A 140 -5.47 1.77 -9.19
CA SER A 140 -4.50 1.04 -8.37
C SER A 140 -3.34 1.91 -7.90
N GLY A 141 -2.75 1.51 -6.78
CA GLY A 141 -1.58 2.14 -6.19
C GLY A 141 -1.81 3.61 -5.85
N GLN A 142 -0.77 4.41 -6.10
CA GLN A 142 -0.78 5.84 -5.79
C GLN A 142 -1.91 6.60 -6.49
N LYS A 143 -2.33 6.19 -7.69
CA LYS A 143 -3.43 6.84 -8.40
C LYS A 143 -4.75 6.79 -7.62
N ALA A 144 -4.99 5.72 -6.86
CA ALA A 144 -6.16 5.63 -6.00
C ALA A 144 -6.15 6.66 -4.86
N VAL A 145 -4.96 6.99 -4.36
CA VAL A 145 -4.77 8.04 -3.35
C VAL A 145 -4.96 9.42 -3.98
N ASP A 146 -4.35 9.65 -5.14
CA ASP A 146 -4.42 10.92 -5.86
C ASP A 146 -5.86 11.27 -6.27
N GLU A 147 -6.65 10.26 -6.66
CA GLU A 147 -8.09 10.37 -6.98
C GLU A 147 -8.99 10.38 -5.73
N GLN A 148 -8.37 10.39 -4.53
CA GLN A 148 -9.03 10.45 -3.22
C GLN A 148 -10.04 9.31 -2.99
N LEU A 149 -9.73 8.12 -3.51
CA LEU A 149 -10.52 6.91 -3.22
C LEU A 149 -10.07 6.25 -1.92
N ILE A 150 -8.79 6.33 -1.60
CA ILE A 150 -8.22 5.82 -0.35
C ILE A 150 -7.19 6.81 0.20
N GLY A 151 -6.90 6.72 1.50
CA GLY A 151 -5.81 7.49 2.12
C GLY A 151 -4.43 6.87 1.83
N GLN A 152 -3.38 7.69 1.92
CA GLN A 152 -1.99 7.22 1.77
C GLN A 152 -1.64 6.10 2.75
N ASP A 153 -2.10 6.23 4.00
CA ASP A 153 -1.81 5.27 5.07
C ASP A 153 -2.60 3.96 4.91
N PHE A 154 -3.69 3.99 4.13
CA PHE A 154 -4.50 2.80 3.84
C PHE A 154 -3.93 1.98 2.69
N LEU A 155 -3.18 2.60 1.77
CA LEU A 155 -2.55 1.89 0.66
C LEU A 155 -1.49 0.92 1.19
N GLY A 156 -1.64 -0.36 0.85
CA GLY A 156 -0.78 -1.43 1.31
C GLY A 156 -1.07 -1.82 2.76
N GLU A 157 -2.20 -1.46 3.36
CA GLU A 157 -2.62 -2.05 4.64
C GLU A 157 -3.01 -3.53 4.45
N TYR A 158 -2.78 -4.36 5.46
CA TYR A 158 -3.16 -5.77 5.42
C TYR A 158 -4.67 -5.93 5.66
N ALA A 159 -5.37 -6.58 4.74
CA ALA A 159 -6.81 -6.79 4.76
C ALA A 159 -7.14 -8.18 4.20
N PRO A 160 -7.00 -9.26 5.00
CA PRO A 160 -7.20 -10.63 4.55
C PRO A 160 -8.67 -11.04 4.43
N GLU A 161 -9.58 -10.29 5.07
CA GLU A 161 -11.00 -10.56 5.07
C GLU A 161 -11.76 -9.39 4.43
N PRO A 162 -12.88 -9.65 3.73
CA PRO A 162 -13.71 -8.59 3.20
C PRO A 162 -14.29 -7.69 4.31
N GLY A 163 -14.17 -6.39 4.13
CA GLY A 163 -14.78 -5.38 4.99
C GLY A 163 -16.30 -5.44 4.93
N VAL A 164 -16.93 -5.26 6.09
CA VAL A 164 -18.35 -4.99 6.27
C VAL A 164 -18.50 -3.48 6.49
N GLY A 165 -18.93 -2.75 5.47
CA GLY A 165 -19.09 -1.29 5.56
C GLY A 165 -19.99 -0.84 6.71
#